data_AF-A0AAN9B680-F1
#
_entry.id   AF-A0AAN9B680-F1
#
_cell.length_a   1.000
_cell.length_b   1.000
_cell.length_c   1.000
_cell.angle_alpha   90.00
_cell.angle_beta   90.00
_cell.angle_gamma   90.00
#
_symmetry.space_group_name_H-M   'P 1'
#
loop_
_entity.id
_entity.type
_entity.pdbx_description
1 polymer ?
#
loop_
_entity_poly.entity_id
_entity_poly.type
_entity_poly.pdbx_seq_one_letter_code
_entity_poly.pdbx_strand_id
1 'polypeptide(L)'
;MNNAARLVLRKRKRDHVTPLLMTLHWLPIKARITYKIATLCYRSLHDDSAPSYLSSLLKPHVPTRNLRSADAGHLVVPRIKLNAFGKRAFIYAAPSIWNSLPMSVRLSTSLLSFKSSLKTHLFRQYFNA
;
A
#
# COMPACT_ATOMS: atom_id res chain seq x y z
N MET A 1 1.68 -8.59 -17.34
CA MET A 1 2.06 -7.17 -17.35
C MET A 1 3.32 -6.90 -18.15
N ASN A 2 4.42 -7.62 -17.90
CA ASN A 2 5.70 -7.40 -18.60
C ASN A 2 5.59 -7.57 -20.12
N ASN A 3 4.97 -8.66 -20.58
CA ASN A 3 4.74 -8.87 -22.02
C ASN A 3 3.72 -7.88 -22.59
N ALA A 4 2.72 -7.46 -21.81
CA ALA A 4 1.77 -6.43 -22.26
C ALA A 4 2.48 -5.08 -22.47
N ALA A 5 3.40 -4.69 -21.58
CA ALA A 5 4.19 -3.46 -21.74
C ALA A 5 5.03 -3.51 -23.03
N ARG A 6 5.63 -4.67 -23.32
CA ARG A 6 6.36 -4.89 -24.57
C ARG A 6 5.46 -4.86 -25.80
N LEU A 7 4.27 -5.46 -25.74
CA LEU A 7 3.32 -5.46 -26.84
C LEU A 7 2.86 -4.02 -27.16
N VAL A 8 2.46 -3.26 -26.13
CA VAL A 8 1.99 -1.87 -26.27
C VAL A 8 3.09 -0.97 -26.84
N LEU A 9 4.32 -1.08 -26.35
CA LEU A 9 5.46 -0.28 -26.81
C LEU A 9 6.22 -0.89 -28.00
N ARG A 10 5.68 -1.97 -28.59
CA ARG A 10 6.28 -2.72 -29.72
C ARG A 10 7.76 -3.07 -29.51
N LYS A 11 8.09 -3.57 -28.32
CA LYS A 11 9.44 -3.98 -27.89
C LYS A 11 9.66 -5.48 -28.06
N ARG A 12 10.92 -5.89 -28.20
CA ARG A 12 11.30 -7.30 -28.35
C ARG A 12 11.05 -8.06 -27.05
N LYS A 13 10.86 -9.38 -27.16
CA LYS A 13 10.56 -10.28 -26.02
C LYS A 13 11.54 -10.15 -24.84
N ARG A 14 12.81 -9.90 -25.14
CA ARG A 14 13.91 -9.83 -24.15
C ARG A 14 14.25 -8.40 -23.72
N ASP A 15 13.59 -7.38 -24.27
CA ASP A 15 13.86 -5.98 -23.90
C ASP A 15 13.58 -5.76 -22.42
N HIS A 16 14.42 -4.93 -21.79
CA HIS A 16 14.36 -4.64 -20.37
C HIS A 16 13.01 -4.02 -20.03
N VAL A 17 12.30 -4.58 -19.05
CA VAL A 17 10.89 -4.23 -18.79
C VAL A 17 10.75 -2.97 -17.92
N THR A 18 11.71 -2.69 -17.05
CA THR A 18 11.68 -1.53 -16.14
C THR A 18 11.45 -0.20 -16.85
N PRO A 19 12.22 0.18 -17.90
CA PRO A 19 11.97 1.43 -18.62
C PRO A 19 10.59 1.45 -19.28
N LEU A 20 10.08 0.30 -19.73
CA LEU A 20 8.75 0.19 -20.33
C LEU A 20 7.64 0.46 -19.31
N LEU A 21 7.78 -0.09 -18.10
CA LEU A 21 6.85 0.16 -17.01
C LEU A 21 6.91 1.63 -16.57
N MET A 22 8.10 2.25 -16.60
CA MET A 22 8.24 3.68 -16.32
C MET A 22 7.51 4.53 -17.36
N THR A 23 7.74 4.27 -18.66
CA THR A 23 7.07 4.98 -19.76
C THR A 23 5.55 4.86 -19.70
N LEU A 24 5.02 3.68 -19.35
CA LEU A 24 3.58 3.45 -19.22
C LEU A 24 3.00 3.91 -17.88
N HIS A 25 3.84 4.39 -16.97
CA HIS A 25 3.47 4.71 -15.59
C HIS A 25 2.76 3.54 -14.87
N TRP A 26 3.26 2.32 -15.10
CA TRP A 26 2.74 1.07 -14.56
C TRP A 26 3.52 0.62 -13.33
N LEU A 27 2.83 0.44 -12.21
CA LEU A 27 3.44 -0.11 -10.99
C LEU A 27 3.83 -1.60 -11.16
N PRO A 28 5.04 -2.02 -10.73
CA PRO A 28 5.42 -3.43 -10.65
C PRO A 28 4.43 -4.25 -9.80
N ILE A 29 4.38 -5.57 -10.00
CA ILE A 29 3.41 -6.45 -9.31
C ILE A 29 3.50 -6.31 -7.79
N LYS A 30 4.72 -6.30 -7.23
CA LYS A 30 4.93 -6.12 -5.79
C LYS A 30 4.31 -4.82 -5.28
N ALA A 31 4.55 -3.70 -5.97
CA ALA A 31 3.96 -2.40 -5.65
C ALA A 31 2.43 -2.40 -5.77
N ARG A 32 1.85 -3.12 -6.75
CA ARG A 32 0.39 -3.24 -6.90
C ARG A 32 -0.27 -4.01 -5.76
N ILE A 33 0.39 -5.03 -5.22
CA ILE A 33 -0.09 -5.74 -4.03
C ILE A 33 -0.16 -4.77 -2.86
N THR A 34 0.92 -4.02 -2.62
CA THR A 34 0.96 -2.97 -1.59
C THR A 34 -0.13 -1.93 -1.79
N TYR A 35 -0.30 -1.45 -3.03
CA TYR A 35 -1.34 -0.49 -3.38
C TYR A 35 -2.74 -0.99 -3.03
N LYS A 36 -3.06 -2.24 -3.40
CA LYS A 36 -4.38 -2.83 -3.14
C LYS A 36 -4.62 -3.03 -1.64
N ILE A 37 -3.65 -3.54 -0.90
CA ILE A 37 -3.78 -3.75 0.55
C ILE A 37 -3.94 -2.41 1.26
N ALA A 38 -3.12 -1.40 0.94
CA ALA A 38 -3.22 -0.07 1.52
C ALA A 38 -4.54 0.63 1.18
N THR A 39 -5.03 0.48 -0.06
CA THR A 39 -6.35 1.00 -0.46
C THR A 39 -7.48 0.33 0.31
N LEU A 40 -7.40 -0.99 0.52
CA LEU A 40 -8.38 -1.71 1.32
C LEU A 40 -8.33 -1.26 2.78
N CYS A 41 -7.12 -1.08 3.33
CA CYS A 41 -6.90 -0.54 4.67
C CYS A 41 -7.52 0.85 4.83
N TYR A 42 -7.30 1.76 3.88
CA TYR A 42 -7.90 3.10 3.92
C TYR A 42 -9.43 3.02 4.00
N ARG A 43 -10.05 2.20 3.14
CA ARG A 43 -11.52 2.03 3.14
C ARG A 43 -12.00 1.46 4.47
N SER A 44 -11.36 0.42 4.98
CA SER A 44 -11.71 -0.14 6.29
C SER A 44 -11.60 0.84 7.47
N LEU A 45 -10.81 1.91 7.33
CA LEU A 45 -10.65 2.92 8.37
C LEU A 45 -11.59 4.14 8.23
N HIS A 46 -11.98 4.51 7.01
CA HIS A 46 -12.65 5.80 6.74
C HIS A 46 -13.99 5.68 6.02
N ASP A 47 -14.34 4.51 5.50
CA ASP A 47 -15.46 4.33 4.58
C ASP A 47 -16.36 3.19 5.09
N ASP A 48 -17.64 3.50 5.32
CA ASP A 48 -18.64 2.54 5.80
C ASP A 48 -18.96 1.43 4.77
N SER A 49 -18.47 1.56 3.54
CA SER A 49 -18.65 0.54 2.50
C SER A 49 -17.69 -0.65 2.61
N ALA A 50 -16.75 -0.63 3.55
CA ALA A 50 -15.91 -1.79 3.84
C ALA A 50 -16.67 -2.78 4.75
N PRO A 51 -16.56 -4.11 4.52
CA PRO A 51 -17.12 -5.09 5.44
C PRO A 51 -16.61 -4.89 6.88
N SER A 52 -17.52 -4.89 7.85
CA SER A 52 -17.23 -4.61 9.26
C SER A 52 -16.15 -5.52 9.86
N TYR A 53 -16.07 -6.77 9.38
CA TYR A 53 -15.03 -7.70 9.81
C TYR A 53 -13.61 -7.24 9.45
N LEU A 54 -13.42 -6.46 8.38
CA LEU A 54 -12.09 -5.93 8.03
C LEU A 54 -11.70 -4.78 8.94
N SER A 55 -12.66 -3.89 9.23
CA SER A 55 -12.47 -2.77 10.14
C SER A 55 -12.15 -3.26 11.55
N SER A 56 -12.82 -4.32 12.04
CA SER A 56 -12.56 -4.89 13.37
C SER A 56 -11.18 -5.52 13.52
N LEU A 57 -10.52 -5.89 12.42
CA LEU A 57 -9.15 -6.39 12.41
C LEU A 57 -8.10 -5.28 12.53
N LEU A 58 -8.46 -4.02 12.24
CA LEU A 58 -7.55 -2.87 12.29
C LEU A 58 -7.74 -2.13 13.62
N LYS A 59 -6.69 -2.11 14.44
CA LYS A 59 -6.71 -1.45 15.75
C LYS A 59 -5.85 -0.18 15.71
N PRO A 60 -6.40 1.01 15.98
CA PRO A 60 -5.61 2.21 16.17
C PRO A 60 -4.56 2.02 17.27
N HIS A 61 -3.35 2.49 17.03
CA HIS A 61 -2.31 2.49 18.05
C HIS A 61 -2.50 3.72 18.95
N VAL A 62 -2.91 3.49 20.20
CA VAL A 62 -3.01 4.53 21.22
C VAL A 62 -1.80 4.40 22.14
N PRO A 63 -0.84 5.35 22.10
CA PRO A 63 0.29 5.32 23.02
C PRO A 63 -0.16 5.64 24.44
N THR A 64 0.47 5.02 25.43
CA THR A 64 0.17 5.24 26.87
C THR A 64 0.58 6.62 27.37
N ARG A 65 1.44 7.33 26.62
CA ARG A 65 1.90 8.67 26.92
C ARG A 65 1.77 9.52 25.65
N ASN A 66 1.43 10.80 25.78
CA ASN A 66 1.34 11.71 24.63
C ASN A 66 2.73 11.90 24.01
N LEU A 67 3.00 11.17 22.94
CA LEU A 67 4.20 11.26 22.12
C LEU A 67 3.92 12.13 20.90
N ARG A 68 4.96 12.76 20.34
CA ARG A 68 4.84 13.50 19.06
C ARG A 68 4.37 12.62 17.89
N SER A 69 4.51 11.31 18.01
CA SER A 69 4.01 10.31 17.04
C SER A 69 2.58 9.83 17.32
N ALA A 70 1.93 10.28 18.40
CA ALA A 70 0.56 9.89 18.74
C ALA A 70 -0.42 10.30 17.63
N ASP A 71 -0.23 11.47 17.03
CA ASP A 71 -1.06 12.01 15.96
C ASP A 71 -0.72 11.41 14.58
N ALA A 72 0.21 10.45 14.51
CA ALA A 72 0.62 9.87 13.24
C ALA A 72 -0.44 8.92 12.65
N GLY A 73 -1.46 8.51 13.40
CA GLY A 73 -2.50 7.59 12.89
C GLY A 73 -1.96 6.20 12.56
N HIS A 74 -1.08 5.66 13.42
CA HIS A 74 -0.54 4.31 13.28
C HIS A 74 -1.55 3.23 13.70
N LEU A 75 -1.37 2.04 13.14
CA LEU A 75 -2.13 0.85 13.49
C LEU A 75 -1.27 -0.13 14.30
N VAL A 76 -1.89 -0.91 15.18
CA VAL A 76 -1.22 -1.99 15.90
C VAL A 76 -0.89 -3.12 14.92
N VAL A 77 0.38 -3.49 14.84
CA VAL A 77 0.84 -4.65 14.07
C VAL A 77 0.92 -5.85 15.03
N PRO A 78 0.09 -6.89 14.89
CA PRO A 78 0.11 -8.03 15.80
C PRO A 78 1.39 -8.84 15.65
N ARG A 79 1.87 -9.43 16.75
CA ARG A 79 2.96 -10.41 16.70
C ARG A 79 2.41 -11.74 16.17
N ILE A 80 3.01 -12.25 15.10
CA ILE A 80 2.63 -13.49 14.44
C ILE A 80 3.74 -14.52 14.56
N LYS A 81 3.38 -15.77 14.88
CA LYS A 81 4.34 -16.88 15.01
C LYS A 81 4.69 -17.50 13.65
N LEU A 82 3.72 -17.55 12.73
CA LEU A 82 3.91 -18.16 11.41
C LEU A 82 4.31 -17.12 10.37
N ASN A 83 5.62 -17.00 10.11
CA ASN A 83 6.17 -15.97 9.23
C ASN A 83 5.69 -16.06 7.77
N ALA A 84 5.52 -17.25 7.21
CA ALA A 84 5.20 -17.43 5.79
C ALA A 84 3.75 -17.04 5.43
N PHE A 85 2.78 -17.52 6.22
CA PHE A 85 1.36 -17.29 5.97
C PHE A 85 0.82 -16.11 6.79
N GLY A 86 1.22 -16.01 8.06
CA GLY A 86 0.73 -14.95 8.95
C GLY A 86 1.05 -13.55 8.45
N LYS A 87 2.24 -13.34 7.84
CA LYS A 87 2.62 -12.03 7.28
C LYS A 87 1.78 -11.60 6.07
N ARG A 88 1.12 -12.56 5.41
CA ARG A 88 0.24 -12.30 4.25
C ARG A 88 -1.20 -12.04 4.66
N ALA A 89 -1.60 -12.37 5.89
CA ALA A 89 -2.93 -12.12 6.39
C ALA A 89 -3.20 -10.61 6.52
N PHE A 90 -4.43 -10.18 6.24
CA PHE A 90 -4.81 -8.76 6.25
C PHE A 90 -4.52 -8.09 7.60
N ILE A 91 -4.84 -8.77 8.70
CA ILE A 91 -4.60 -8.29 10.09
C ILE A 91 -3.14 -7.91 10.37
N TYR A 92 -2.18 -8.47 9.62
CA TYR A 92 -0.77 -8.11 9.71
C TYR A 92 -0.33 -7.18 8.57
N ALA A 93 -0.63 -7.59 7.32
CA ALA A 93 -0.12 -6.93 6.14
C ALA A 93 -0.63 -5.49 6.00
N ALA A 94 -1.91 -5.24 6.31
CA ALA A 94 -2.50 -3.91 6.21
C ALA A 94 -1.88 -2.93 7.22
N PRO A 95 -1.85 -3.21 8.54
CA PRO A 95 -1.15 -2.36 9.50
C PRO A 95 0.33 -2.14 9.19
N SER A 96 1.04 -3.21 8.79
CA SER A 96 2.46 -3.12 8.46
C SER A 96 2.72 -2.21 7.26
N ILE A 97 1.91 -2.31 6.20
CA ILE A 97 2.03 -1.44 5.03
C ILE A 97 1.61 -0.02 5.39
N TRP A 98 0.47 0.15 6.05
CA TRP A 98 -0.06 1.46 6.45
C TRP A 98 0.97 2.27 7.24
N ASN A 99 1.60 1.66 8.25
CA ASN A 99 2.59 2.34 9.08
C ASN A 99 3.88 2.71 8.35
N SER A 100 4.20 2.03 7.24
CA SER A 100 5.35 2.36 6.39
C SER A 100 5.08 3.55 5.45
N LEU A 101 3.83 3.98 5.31
CA LEU A 101 3.46 5.07 4.41
C LEU A 101 3.82 6.44 5.02
N PRO A 102 4.26 7.40 4.19
CA PRO A 102 4.42 8.78 4.61
C PRO A 102 3.13 9.36 5.18
N MET A 103 3.28 10.26 6.16
CA MET A 103 2.15 10.95 6.78
C MET A 103 1.28 11.69 5.75
N SER A 104 1.90 12.32 4.75
CA SER A 104 1.19 13.02 3.66
C SER A 104 0.26 12.12 2.85
N VAL A 105 0.58 10.83 2.69
CA VAL A 105 -0.30 9.86 2.02
C VAL A 105 -1.43 9.45 2.95
N ARG A 106 -1.13 9.18 4.23
CA ARG A 106 -2.12 8.72 5.22
C ARG A 106 -3.17 9.76 5.58
N LEU A 107 -2.80 11.04 5.61
CA LEU A 107 -3.70 12.16 5.88
C LEU A 107 -4.53 12.61 4.67
N SER A 108 -4.57 11.81 3.60
CA SER A 108 -5.43 12.10 2.45
C SER A 108 -6.89 12.15 2.90
N THR A 109 -7.62 13.19 2.47
CA THR A 109 -9.00 13.46 2.92
C THR A 109 -10.06 12.66 2.16
N SER A 110 -9.68 11.97 1.08
CA SER A 110 -10.61 11.18 0.27
C SER A 110 -9.94 9.95 -0.32
N LEU A 111 -10.73 8.93 -0.65
CA LEU A 111 -10.23 7.71 -1.29
C LEU A 111 -9.51 8.01 -2.63
N LEU A 112 -10.00 9.00 -3.38
CA LEU A 112 -9.40 9.39 -4.66
C LEU A 112 -8.03 10.04 -4.46
N SER A 113 -7.93 11.01 -3.54
CA SER A 113 -6.65 11.67 -3.20
C SER A 113 -5.65 10.67 -2.62
N PHE A 114 -6.10 9.76 -1.76
CA PHE A 114 -5.30 8.67 -1.22
C PHE A 114 -4.73 7.77 -2.32
N LYS A 115 -5.58 7.28 -3.23
CA LYS A 115 -5.17 6.43 -4.36
C LYS A 115 -4.13 7.12 -5.25
N SER A 116 -4.34 8.40 -5.57
CA SER A 116 -3.41 9.18 -6.39
C SER A 116 -2.05 9.35 -5.71
N SER A 117 -2.04 9.81 -4.46
CA SER A 117 -0.83 10.03 -3.66
C SER A 117 -0.07 8.73 -3.41
N LEU A 118 -0.77 7.65 -3.09
CA LEU A 118 -0.19 6.33 -2.88
C LEU A 118 0.45 5.79 -4.15
N LYS A 119 -0.22 5.89 -5.30
CA LYS A 119 0.36 5.46 -6.59
C LYS A 119 1.65 6.22 -6.88
N THR A 120 1.63 7.53 -6.67
CA THR A 120 2.81 8.40 -6.89
C THR A 120 3.96 8.03 -5.96
N HIS A 121 3.69 7.83 -4.67
CA HIS A 121 4.69 7.42 -3.68
C HIS A 121 5.32 6.06 -4.05
N LEU A 122 4.50 5.05 -4.33
CA LEU A 122 4.98 3.71 -4.70
C LEU A 122 5.75 3.73 -6.03
N PHE A 123 5.35 4.57 -6.98
CA PHE A 123 6.04 4.69 -8.26
C PHE A 123 7.45 5.27 -8.06
N ARG A 124 7.59 6.34 -7.27
CA ARG A 124 8.89 6.91 -6.90
C ARG A 124 9.76 5.90 -6.14
N GLN A 125 9.19 5.20 -5.16
CA GLN A 125 9.91 4.22 -4.36
C GLN A 125 10.49 3.06 -5.19
N TYR A 126 9.81 2.62 -6.25
CA TYR A 126 10.24 1.48 -7.05
C TYR A 126 11.16 1.83 -8.22
N PHE A 127 11.09 3.06 -8.75
CA PHE A 127 11.82 3.45 -9.96
C PHE A 127 12.87 4.53 -9.73
N ASN A 128 12.86 5.23 -8.59
CA ASN A 128 13.84 6.26 -8.22
C ASN A 128 14.70 5.82 -7.02
N ALA A 129 14.88 4.51 -6.83
CA ALA A 129 15.74 3.93 -5.81
C ALA A 129 17.17 3.78 -6.32
#